data_AF-A0A1Y1MJU5-F1
#
_entry.id   AF-A0A1Y1MJU5-F1
#
_cell.length_a   1.000
_cell.length_b   1.000
_cell.length_c   1.000
_cell.angle_alpha   90.00
_cell.angle_beta   90.00
_cell.angle_gamma   90.00
#
_symmetry.space_group_name_H-M   'P 1'
#
loop_
_entity.id
_entity.type
_entity.pdbx_description
1 polymer ?
#
loop_
_entity_poly.entity_id
_entity_poly.type
_entity_poly.pdbx_seq_one_letter_code
_entity_poly.pdbx_strand_id
1 'polypeptide(L)'
;EKMIYTHFSQTPGVANDEELPEDFIDVVKDSRMVFGRSQGRLLVRTPQNFPSNVSATLDRFRQSAMPEIERFVLAHDPQLVIRVDGRISVVRMFYAVKMKLETLPLQRVAVPELCLASSETPGEAGPADGLNIDGLTVEECFALFSRRNVASSMFKWGWSDWGCKCPVSMVDGYEIRGDPNYAVHFMSNIFFLANQEA
;
A
#
# COMPACT_ATOMS: atom_id res chain seq x y z
N GLU A 1 -16.06 30.45 -28.63
CA GLU A 1 -15.12 29.32 -28.54
C GLU A 1 -15.80 28.10 -27.93
N LYS A 2 -16.06 27.06 -28.74
CA LYS A 2 -16.65 25.78 -28.33
C LYS A 2 -15.67 24.66 -28.71
N MET A 3 -14.64 24.42 -27.90
CA MET A 3 -13.59 23.43 -28.22
C MET A 3 -13.51 22.25 -27.24
N ILE A 4 -14.20 22.29 -26.09
CA ILE A 4 -14.01 21.25 -25.05
C ILE A 4 -15.01 20.08 -25.20
N TYR A 5 -16.19 20.32 -25.75
CA TYR A 5 -17.24 19.29 -25.84
C TYR A 5 -17.04 18.26 -26.95
N THR A 6 -16.17 18.53 -27.92
CA THR A 6 -15.91 17.63 -29.05
C THR A 6 -14.98 16.46 -28.69
N HIS A 7 -14.23 16.57 -27.58
CA HIS A 7 -13.26 15.52 -27.20
C HIS A 7 -13.85 14.44 -26.27
N PHE A 8 -15.01 14.70 -25.65
CA PHE A 8 -15.67 13.75 -24.75
C PHE A 8 -16.97 13.16 -25.34
N SER A 9 -17.37 13.58 -26.54
CA SER A 9 -18.55 13.07 -27.26
C SER A 9 -18.22 11.97 -28.27
N GLN A 10 -16.97 11.50 -28.31
CA GLN A 10 -16.65 10.28 -29.06
C GLN A 10 -17.40 9.12 -28.40
N THR A 11 -18.36 8.60 -29.16
CA THR A 11 -18.98 7.29 -28.97
C THR A 11 -17.98 6.31 -28.38
N PRO A 12 -18.39 5.42 -27.45
CA PRO A 12 -17.47 4.47 -26.87
C PRO A 12 -16.79 3.75 -28.02
N GLY A 13 -15.49 3.98 -28.18
CA GLY A 13 -14.67 3.17 -29.05
C GLY A 13 -14.95 1.75 -28.60
N VAL A 14 -15.50 0.96 -29.52
CA VAL A 14 -15.62 -0.48 -29.34
C VAL A 14 -14.19 -0.94 -29.12
N ALA A 15 -13.80 -1.03 -27.85
CA ALA A 15 -12.58 -1.69 -27.47
C ALA A 15 -12.80 -3.12 -27.94
N ASN A 16 -12.02 -3.55 -28.92
CA ASN A 16 -11.96 -4.96 -29.25
C ASN A 16 -11.64 -5.68 -27.94
N ASP A 17 -12.59 -6.50 -27.48
CA ASP A 17 -12.47 -7.27 -26.23
C ASP A 17 -11.31 -8.31 -26.30
N GLU A 18 -10.61 -8.40 -27.44
CA GLU A 18 -9.53 -9.34 -27.72
C GLU A 18 -8.18 -9.06 -27.03
N GLU A 19 -7.97 -7.91 -26.40
CA GLU A 19 -6.70 -7.58 -25.72
C GLU A 19 -6.78 -7.55 -24.18
N LEU A 20 -7.92 -7.94 -23.60
CA LEU A 20 -8.10 -7.95 -22.16
C LEU A 20 -7.71 -9.32 -21.60
N PRO A 21 -6.79 -9.41 -20.62
CA PRO A 21 -6.53 -10.66 -19.92
C PRO A 21 -7.80 -11.16 -19.22
N GLU A 22 -8.03 -12.47 -19.28
CA GLU A 22 -9.29 -13.14 -18.94
C GLU A 22 -9.80 -12.75 -17.53
N ASP A 23 -8.89 -12.65 -16.56
CA ASP A 23 -9.18 -12.27 -15.17
C ASP A 23 -9.92 -10.92 -15.04
N PHE A 24 -9.69 -9.98 -15.95
CA PHE A 24 -10.31 -8.66 -15.92
C PHE A 24 -11.68 -8.64 -16.60
N ILE A 25 -11.89 -9.53 -17.58
CA ILE A 25 -13.17 -9.68 -18.27
C ILE A 25 -14.24 -10.14 -17.27
N ASP A 26 -13.89 -11.05 -16.37
CA ASP A 26 -14.83 -11.61 -15.39
C ASP A 26 -15.26 -10.58 -14.33
N VAL A 27 -14.33 -9.76 -13.82
CA VAL A 27 -14.64 -8.68 -12.85
C VAL A 27 -15.57 -7.61 -13.46
N VAL A 28 -15.34 -7.25 -14.72
CA VAL A 28 -16.16 -6.24 -15.41
C VAL A 28 -17.53 -6.80 -15.80
N LYS A 29 -17.63 -8.08 -16.18
CA LYS A 29 -18.90 -8.76 -16.47
C LYS A 29 -19.78 -8.86 -15.22
N ASP A 30 -19.18 -9.21 -14.08
CA ASP A 30 -19.90 -9.34 -12.81
C ASP A 30 -20.49 -7.99 -12.35
N SER A 31 -19.73 -6.91 -12.51
CA SER A 31 -20.20 -5.54 -12.21
C SER A 31 -21.36 -5.07 -13.10
N ARG A 32 -21.42 -5.51 -14.37
CA ARG A 32 -22.52 -5.16 -15.29
C ARG A 32 -23.79 -5.97 -15.05
N MET A 33 -23.69 -7.15 -14.45
CA MET A 33 -24.84 -8.03 -14.18
C MET A 33 -25.76 -7.50 -13.07
N VAL A 34 -25.30 -6.59 -12.21
CA VAL A 34 -26.09 -6.05 -11.08
C VAL A 34 -27.22 -5.12 -11.51
N PHE A 35 -27.15 -4.51 -12.72
CA PHE A 35 -28.17 -3.59 -13.20
C PHE A 35 -29.11 -4.27 -14.21
N GLY A 36 -30.22 -4.82 -13.71
CA GLY A 36 -31.27 -5.39 -14.55
C GLY A 36 -31.78 -4.41 -15.61
N ARG A 37 -32.13 -4.94 -16.81
CA ARG A 37 -32.56 -4.21 -18.03
C ARG A 37 -33.73 -3.23 -17.84
N SER A 38 -34.39 -3.20 -16.68
CA SER A 38 -35.54 -2.33 -16.37
C SER A 38 -35.20 -1.08 -15.52
N GLN A 39 -34.00 -0.95 -14.95
CA GLN A 39 -33.67 0.16 -14.04
C GLN A 39 -33.15 1.44 -14.71
N GLY A 40 -32.84 1.42 -16.01
CA GLY A 40 -32.31 2.60 -16.72
C GLY A 40 -33.24 3.82 -16.73
N ARG A 41 -34.56 3.63 -16.57
CA ARG A 41 -35.57 4.71 -16.58
C ARG A 41 -35.61 5.54 -15.29
N LEU A 42 -34.98 5.09 -14.20
CA LEU A 42 -34.93 5.79 -12.91
C LEU A 42 -33.58 6.46 -12.66
N LEU A 43 -32.64 6.36 -13.61
CA LEU A 43 -31.34 7.00 -13.49
C LEU A 43 -31.48 8.51 -13.72
N VAL A 44 -31.22 9.29 -12.68
CA VAL A 44 -31.18 10.75 -12.74
C VAL A 44 -29.74 11.23 -12.78
N ARG A 45 -29.49 12.29 -13.54
CA ARG A 45 -28.18 12.95 -13.55
C ARG A 45 -28.11 13.89 -12.35
N THR A 46 -27.13 13.64 -11.48
CA THR A 46 -26.85 14.54 -10.36
C THR A 46 -26.48 15.93 -10.87
N PRO A 47 -26.89 17.02 -10.21
CA PRO A 47 -26.57 18.36 -10.69
C PRO A 47 -25.08 18.65 -10.87
N GLN A 48 -24.23 18.03 -10.06
CA GLN A 48 -22.77 18.13 -10.19
C GLN A 48 -22.26 17.63 -11.55
N ASN A 49 -22.96 16.66 -12.13
CA ASN A 49 -22.60 16.08 -13.41
C ASN A 49 -23.10 16.93 -14.58
N PHE A 50 -23.87 18.01 -14.38
CA PHE A 50 -24.33 18.85 -15.48
C PHE A 50 -23.15 19.51 -16.21
N PRO A 51 -23.23 19.69 -17.54
CA PRO A 51 -22.13 20.21 -18.35
C PRO A 51 -21.52 21.52 -17.81
N SER A 52 -22.35 22.49 -17.43
CA SER A 52 -21.91 23.76 -16.84
C SER A 52 -21.14 23.59 -15.53
N ASN A 53 -21.61 22.71 -14.66
CA ASN A 53 -21.03 22.47 -13.34
C ASN A 53 -19.72 21.66 -13.44
N VAL A 54 -19.65 20.74 -14.39
CA VAL A 54 -18.41 20.02 -14.73
C VAL A 54 -17.37 21.00 -15.26
N SER A 55 -17.73 21.87 -16.21
CA SER A 55 -16.83 22.91 -16.72
C SER A 55 -16.29 23.81 -15.60
N ALA A 56 -17.17 24.34 -14.74
CA ALA A 56 -16.75 25.17 -13.61
C ALA A 56 -15.83 24.42 -12.63
N THR A 57 -16.07 23.12 -12.42
CA THR A 57 -15.22 22.29 -11.56
C THR A 57 -13.85 22.04 -12.18
N LEU A 58 -13.78 21.79 -13.49
CA LEU A 58 -12.52 21.63 -14.22
C LEU A 58 -11.72 22.93 -14.23
N ASP A 59 -12.37 24.08 -14.39
CA ASP A 59 -11.70 25.38 -14.37
C ASP A 59 -11.13 25.68 -12.98
N ARG A 60 -11.89 25.38 -11.91
CA ARG A 60 -11.39 25.46 -10.53
C ARG A 60 -10.17 24.55 -10.31
N PHE A 61 -10.25 23.29 -10.75
CA PHE A 61 -9.14 22.33 -10.62
C PHE A 61 -7.88 22.83 -11.34
N ARG A 62 -8.02 23.38 -12.55
CA ARG A 62 -6.90 23.96 -13.32
C ARG A 62 -6.26 25.15 -12.62
N GLN A 63 -7.05 25.99 -11.95
CA GLN A 63 -6.55 27.19 -11.29
C GLN A 63 -5.89 26.90 -9.95
N SER A 64 -6.39 25.91 -9.17
CA SER A 64 -5.90 25.66 -7.82
C SER A 64 -5.01 24.42 -7.69
N ALA A 65 -5.44 23.27 -8.21
CA ALA A 65 -4.78 21.99 -7.97
C ALA A 65 -3.63 21.74 -8.96
N MET A 66 -3.80 22.13 -10.23
CA MET A 66 -2.78 21.91 -11.25
C MET A 66 -1.42 22.53 -10.89
N PRO A 67 -1.33 23.80 -10.44
CA PRO A 67 -0.04 24.41 -10.12
C PRO A 67 0.67 23.70 -8.95
N GLU A 68 -0.10 23.23 -7.96
CA GLU A 68 0.45 22.50 -6.81
C GLU A 68 0.98 21.12 -7.22
N ILE A 69 0.27 20.41 -8.09
CA ILE A 69 0.71 19.12 -8.63
C ILE A 69 1.96 19.31 -9.50
N GLU A 70 1.98 20.31 -10.38
CA GLU A 70 3.15 20.61 -11.22
C GLU A 70 4.37 20.97 -10.36
N ARG A 71 4.20 21.81 -9.33
CA ARG A 71 5.27 22.12 -8.39
C ARG A 71 5.78 20.88 -7.67
N PHE A 72 4.88 20.00 -7.22
CA PHE A 72 5.24 18.75 -6.55
C PHE A 72 6.02 17.82 -7.49
N VAL A 73 5.56 17.66 -8.73
CA VAL A 73 6.23 16.82 -9.75
C VAL A 73 7.62 17.37 -10.09
N LEU A 74 7.78 18.69 -10.23
CA LEU A 74 9.07 19.32 -10.53
C LEU A 74 10.07 19.20 -9.37
N ALA A 75 9.59 19.09 -8.13
CA ALA A 75 10.43 18.94 -6.94
C ALA A 75 10.88 17.49 -6.69
N HIS A 76 10.23 16.50 -7.30
CA HIS A 76 10.53 15.07 -7.09
C HIS A 76 11.45 14.50 -8.16
N ASP A 77 12.12 13.40 -7.82
CA ASP A 77 12.89 12.62 -8.79
C ASP A 77 11.95 12.11 -9.91
N PRO A 78 12.23 12.44 -11.19
CA PRO A 78 11.44 11.96 -12.33
C PRO A 78 11.31 10.44 -12.39
N GLN A 79 12.24 9.68 -11.82
CA GLN A 79 12.19 8.21 -11.79
C GLN A 79 11.06 7.69 -10.89
N LEU A 80 10.63 8.47 -9.88
CA LEU A 80 9.58 8.11 -8.93
C LEU A 80 8.19 8.65 -9.32
N VAL A 81 8.09 9.35 -10.46
CA VAL A 81 6.83 9.92 -10.95
C VAL A 81 6.24 9.05 -12.06
N ILE A 82 5.08 8.44 -11.80
CA ILE A 82 4.35 7.64 -12.79
C ILE A 82 3.31 8.52 -13.50
N ARG A 83 3.56 8.84 -14.78
CA ARG A 83 2.60 9.57 -15.63
C ARG A 83 1.76 8.59 -16.44
N VAL A 84 0.44 8.79 -16.43
CA VAL A 84 -0.52 7.94 -17.14
C VAL A 84 -1.32 8.81 -18.10
N ASP A 85 -1.48 8.35 -19.34
CA ASP A 85 -2.36 9.02 -20.32
C ASP A 85 -3.83 8.67 -20.02
N GLY A 86 -4.66 9.68 -19.78
CA GLY A 86 -6.09 9.46 -19.51
C GLY A 86 -6.94 9.16 -20.76
N ARG A 87 -6.34 9.15 -21.95
CA ARG A 87 -7.03 8.87 -23.23
C ARG A 87 -7.04 7.38 -23.61
N ILE A 88 -6.24 6.56 -22.95
CA ILE A 88 -6.19 5.11 -23.17
C ILE A 88 -7.24 4.37 -22.32
N SER A 89 -7.51 3.11 -22.63
CA SER A 89 -8.46 2.31 -21.86
C SER A 89 -8.02 2.18 -20.40
N VAL A 90 -9.00 2.13 -19.48
CA VAL A 90 -8.75 1.99 -18.03
C VAL A 90 -7.84 0.78 -17.73
N VAL A 91 -8.01 -0.30 -18.50
CA VAL A 91 -7.19 -1.50 -18.34
C VAL A 91 -5.75 -1.26 -18.76
N ARG A 92 -5.51 -0.61 -19.90
CA ARG A 92 -4.15 -0.24 -20.32
C ARG A 92 -3.51 0.75 -19.33
N MET A 93 -4.27 1.68 -18.77
CA MET A 93 -3.79 2.58 -17.70
C MET A 93 -3.32 1.79 -16.49
N PHE A 94 -4.13 0.82 -16.04
CA PHE A 94 -3.80 -0.03 -14.89
C PHE A 94 -2.52 -0.84 -15.15
N TYR A 95 -2.40 -1.45 -16.33
CA TYR A 95 -1.18 -2.18 -16.72
C TYR A 95 0.05 -1.28 -16.76
N ALA A 96 -0.07 -0.05 -17.29
CA ALA A 96 1.04 0.90 -17.31
C ALA A 96 1.53 1.24 -15.89
N VAL A 97 0.61 1.42 -14.94
CA VAL A 97 0.95 1.65 -13.53
C VAL A 97 1.58 0.42 -12.90
N LYS A 98 0.98 -0.77 -13.08
CA LYS A 98 1.47 -2.04 -12.54
C LYS A 98 2.91 -2.31 -12.98
N MET A 99 3.17 -2.25 -14.29
CA MET A 99 4.51 -2.47 -14.85
C MET A 99 5.53 -1.49 -14.27
N LYS A 100 5.16 -0.22 -14.10
CA LYS A 100 6.06 0.76 -13.50
C LYS A 100 6.37 0.43 -12.05
N LEU A 101 5.37 0.10 -11.25
CA LEU A 101 5.56 -0.28 -9.84
C LEU A 101 6.45 -1.52 -9.69
N GLU A 102 6.32 -2.52 -10.56
CA GLU A 102 7.16 -3.73 -10.54
C GLU A 102 8.62 -3.45 -10.92
N THR A 103 8.86 -2.46 -11.79
CA THR A 103 10.21 -2.08 -12.24
C THR A 103 10.90 -1.05 -11.36
N LEU A 104 10.17 -0.37 -10.48
CA LEU A 104 10.78 0.57 -9.55
C LEU A 104 11.74 -0.19 -8.62
N PRO A 105 12.91 0.37 -8.30
CA PRO A 105 13.81 -0.18 -7.28
C PRO A 105 13.23 0.08 -5.89
N LEU A 106 12.02 -0.41 -5.64
CA LEU A 106 11.44 -0.43 -4.31
C LEU A 106 12.33 -1.34 -3.47
N GLN A 107 12.74 -0.83 -2.30
CA GLN A 107 13.43 -1.64 -1.32
C GLN A 107 12.57 -2.89 -1.09
N ARG A 108 13.17 -4.07 -1.31
CA ARG A 108 12.52 -5.33 -0.99
C ARG A 108 12.04 -5.24 0.45
N VAL A 109 10.79 -5.66 0.65
CA VAL A 109 10.06 -5.66 1.94
C VAL A 109 11.04 -5.78 3.10
N ALA A 110 10.97 -4.86 4.06
CA ALA A 110 11.80 -4.94 5.26
C ALA A 110 11.66 -6.35 5.84
N VAL A 111 12.77 -7.07 5.99
CA VAL A 111 12.73 -8.43 6.51
C VAL A 111 12.68 -8.31 8.04
N PRO A 112 11.79 -9.05 8.72
CA PRO A 112 11.83 -9.12 10.18
C PRO A 112 13.22 -9.60 10.63
N GLU A 113 13.83 -8.85 11.53
CA GLU A 113 15.15 -9.18 12.07
C GLU A 113 14.99 -9.69 13.50
N LEU A 114 15.73 -10.73 13.85
CA LEU A 114 15.62 -11.35 15.17
C LEU A 114 16.21 -10.42 16.24
N CYS A 115 15.46 -10.17 17.32
CA CYS A 115 15.89 -9.29 18.42
C CYS A 115 17.18 -9.78 19.12
N LEU A 116 17.47 -11.08 19.04
CA LEU A 116 18.64 -11.73 19.61
C LEU A 116 19.79 -11.91 18.62
N ALA A 117 19.59 -11.62 17.32
CA ALA A 117 20.67 -11.77 16.35
C ALA A 117 21.83 -10.83 16.71
N SER A 118 23.04 -11.39 16.76
CA SER A 118 24.27 -10.61 16.79
C SER A 118 24.36 -9.86 15.46
N SER A 119 24.12 -8.56 15.50
CA SER A 119 24.42 -7.67 14.39
C SER A 119 25.93 -7.74 14.10
N GLU A 120 26.33 -8.55 13.15
CA GLU A 120 27.63 -8.43 12.46
C GLU A 120 27.54 -7.33 11.39
N THR A 121 27.15 -6.12 11.79
CA THR A 121 27.41 -4.95 10.93
C THR A 121 28.79 -4.39 11.29
N PRO A 122 29.71 -4.23 10.31
CA PRO A 122 31.05 -3.73 10.56
C PRO A 122 31.00 -2.22 10.77
N GLY A 123 30.80 -1.77 12.01
CA GLY A 123 30.86 -0.33 12.30
C GLY A 123 30.44 0.10 13.70
N GLU A 124 29.55 -0.64 14.38
CA GLU A 124 29.18 -0.32 15.76
C GLU A 124 29.35 -1.54 16.65
N ALA A 125 30.53 -1.64 17.25
CA ALA A 125 30.79 -2.51 18.38
C ALA A 125 30.01 -2.02 19.61
N GLY A 126 28.71 -2.35 19.68
CA GLY A 126 28.00 -2.49 20.94
C GLY A 126 28.31 -3.87 21.54
N PRO A 127 28.36 -4.03 22.88
CA PRO A 127 28.84 -5.25 23.50
C PRO A 127 28.00 -6.45 23.06
N ALA A 128 28.70 -7.43 22.49
CA ALA A 128 28.21 -8.79 22.33
C ALA A 128 28.12 -9.43 23.71
N ASP A 129 27.12 -9.06 24.50
CA ASP A 129 26.85 -9.73 25.77
C ASP A 129 25.57 -10.54 25.64
N GLY A 130 25.71 -11.86 25.83
CA GLY A 130 24.64 -12.83 25.91
C GLY A 130 23.58 -12.38 26.90
N LEU A 131 22.51 -11.79 26.37
CA LEU A 131 21.29 -11.55 27.13
C LEU A 131 20.78 -12.92 27.57
N ASN A 132 20.97 -13.21 28.85
CA ASN A 132 20.32 -14.34 29.47
C ASN A 132 18.83 -13.98 29.58
N ILE A 133 18.07 -14.45 28.60
CA ILE A 133 16.61 -14.38 28.56
C ILE A 133 15.98 -15.58 29.26
N ASP A 134 16.79 -16.53 29.75
CA ASP A 134 16.32 -17.75 30.39
C ASP A 134 15.60 -17.39 31.70
N GLY A 135 14.32 -17.73 31.76
CA GLY A 135 13.48 -17.50 32.94
C GLY A 135 12.83 -16.12 33.02
N LEU A 136 13.03 -15.22 32.05
CA LEU A 136 12.31 -13.96 31.98
C LEU A 136 10.94 -14.12 31.32
N THR A 137 9.98 -13.30 31.76
CA THR A 137 8.65 -13.21 31.14
C THR A 137 8.71 -12.43 29.82
N VAL A 138 7.70 -12.63 28.96
CA VAL A 138 7.60 -11.96 27.65
C VAL A 138 7.61 -10.44 27.80
N GLU A 139 6.96 -9.92 28.83
CA GLU A 139 6.87 -8.49 29.13
C GLU A 139 8.22 -7.90 29.55
N GLU A 140 9.01 -8.66 30.30
CA GLU A 140 10.37 -8.26 30.70
C GLU A 140 11.33 -8.32 29.50
N CYS A 141 11.21 -9.35 28.66
CA CYS A 141 11.95 -9.46 27.41
C CYS A 141 11.63 -8.29 26.47
N PHE A 142 10.36 -7.88 26.36
CA PHE A 142 9.97 -6.69 25.61
C PHE A 142 10.64 -5.41 26.13
N ALA A 143 10.67 -5.23 27.46
CA ALA A 143 11.33 -4.07 28.07
C ALA A 143 12.84 -4.03 27.79
N LEU A 144 13.47 -5.20 27.64
CA LEU A 144 14.88 -5.31 27.24
C LEU A 144 15.08 -5.02 25.75
N PHE A 145 14.31 -5.66 24.88
CA PHE A 145 14.41 -5.49 23.43
C PHE A 145 14.08 -4.06 22.99
N SER A 146 13.08 -3.43 23.60
CA SER A 146 12.66 -2.06 23.23
C SER A 146 13.70 -0.99 23.51
N ARG A 147 14.71 -1.28 24.35
CA ARG A 147 15.84 -0.39 24.64
C ARG A 147 17.00 -0.55 23.67
N ARG A 148 17.02 -1.64 22.88
CA ARG A 148 18.11 -1.99 21.96
C ARG A 148 17.77 -1.55 20.54
N ASN A 149 18.80 -1.26 19.74
CA ASN A 149 18.67 -0.93 18.31
C ASN A 149 17.61 0.15 18.00
N VAL A 150 17.49 1.16 18.87
CA VAL A 150 16.57 2.29 18.65
C VAL A 150 17.23 3.26 17.68
N ALA A 151 16.74 3.33 16.44
CA ALA A 151 17.31 4.18 15.40
C ALA A 151 17.27 5.69 15.75
N SER A 152 16.28 6.12 16.56
CA SER A 152 16.15 7.51 17.02
C SER A 152 15.15 7.63 18.18
N SER A 153 15.24 8.68 19.01
CA SER A 153 14.34 8.89 20.16
C SER A 153 12.86 9.06 19.77
N MET A 154 12.59 9.44 18.52
CA MET A 154 11.24 9.58 17.96
C MET A 154 10.64 8.25 17.49
N PHE A 155 11.47 7.22 17.28
CA PHE A 155 11.05 5.92 16.75
C PHE A 155 11.40 4.82 17.75
N LYS A 156 10.62 4.77 18.83
CA LYS A 156 10.75 3.74 19.87
C LYS A 156 10.00 2.48 19.48
N TRP A 157 10.56 1.33 19.85
CA TRP A 157 9.90 0.05 19.69
C TRP A 157 8.62 -0.04 20.52
N GLY A 158 7.52 -0.35 19.85
CA GLY A 158 6.21 -0.57 20.44
C GLY A 158 5.83 -2.05 20.51
N TRP A 159 4.80 -2.34 21.29
CA TRP A 159 4.12 -3.64 21.21
C TRP A 159 3.45 -3.78 19.85
N SER A 160 3.44 -5.01 19.33
CA SER A 160 2.51 -5.33 18.24
C SER A 160 1.06 -5.24 18.73
N ASP A 161 0.13 -5.08 17.79
CA ASP A 161 -1.32 -5.13 18.07
C ASP A 161 -1.75 -6.48 18.70
N TRP A 162 -0.92 -7.52 18.55
CA TRP A 162 -1.13 -8.86 19.08
C TRP A 162 -0.51 -9.06 20.49
N GLY A 163 0.22 -8.07 21.00
CA GLY A 163 0.91 -8.14 22.28
C GLY A 163 1.88 -9.30 22.34
N CYS A 164 1.66 -10.22 23.29
CA CYS A 164 2.49 -11.41 23.53
C CYS A 164 2.09 -12.64 22.70
N LYS A 165 1.08 -12.52 21.83
CA LYS A 165 0.55 -13.64 21.04
C LYS A 165 1.27 -13.73 19.69
N CYS A 166 1.44 -14.95 19.20
CA CYS A 166 2.04 -15.18 17.89
C CYS A 166 1.03 -14.84 16.77
N PRO A 167 1.31 -13.83 15.92
CA PRO A 167 0.39 -13.45 14.86
C PRO A 167 0.20 -14.57 13.83
N VAL A 168 1.23 -15.34 13.52
CA VAL A 168 1.17 -16.39 12.48
C VAL A 168 0.33 -17.57 12.93
N SER A 169 0.50 -18.03 14.18
CA SER A 169 -0.39 -19.05 14.75
C SER A 169 -1.86 -18.58 14.81
N MET A 170 -2.09 -17.28 15.02
CA MET A 170 -3.44 -16.72 15.03
C MET A 170 -4.11 -16.71 13.66
N VAL A 171 -3.35 -16.55 12.57
CA VAL A 171 -3.87 -16.71 11.20
C VAL A 171 -4.40 -18.13 10.99
N ASP A 172 -3.72 -19.12 11.55
CA ASP A 172 -4.13 -20.53 11.51
C ASP A 172 -5.23 -20.88 12.54
N GLY A 173 -5.71 -19.90 13.30
CA GLY A 173 -6.78 -20.06 14.29
C GLY A 173 -6.32 -20.53 15.67
N TYR A 174 -5.02 -20.58 15.93
CA TYR A 174 -4.46 -20.97 17.23
C TYR A 174 -4.01 -19.76 18.05
N GLU A 175 -4.53 -19.65 19.27
CA GLU A 175 -4.08 -18.64 20.22
C GLU A 175 -2.90 -19.17 21.04
N ILE A 176 -1.69 -18.99 20.50
CA ILE A 176 -0.44 -19.42 21.14
C ILE A 176 0.33 -18.18 21.59
N ARG A 177 0.87 -18.23 22.81
CA ARG A 177 1.78 -17.20 23.31
C ARG A 177 3.14 -17.39 22.65
N GLY A 178 3.69 -16.32 22.09
CA GLY A 178 5.00 -16.35 21.46
C GLY A 178 6.11 -16.58 22.46
N ASP A 179 7.22 -17.12 21.98
CA ASP A 179 8.43 -17.39 22.75
C ASP A 179 9.43 -16.24 22.55
N PRO A 180 9.98 -15.66 23.63
CA PRO A 180 11.03 -14.64 23.57
C PRO A 180 12.25 -15.00 22.71
N ASN A 181 12.55 -16.30 22.55
CA ASN A 181 13.65 -16.78 21.71
C ASN A 181 13.44 -16.49 20.22
N TYR A 182 12.19 -16.40 19.77
CA TYR A 182 11.82 -16.11 18.38
C TYR A 182 11.20 -14.71 18.26
N ALA A 183 11.61 -13.78 19.12
CA ALA A 183 11.17 -12.39 19.04
C ALA A 183 11.84 -11.68 17.86
N VAL A 184 11.04 -11.01 17.04
CA VAL A 184 11.49 -10.27 15.86
C VAL A 184 11.07 -8.81 15.92
N HIS A 185 11.93 -7.93 15.41
CA HIS A 185 11.59 -6.53 15.17
C HIS A 185 11.21 -6.32 13.71
N PHE A 186 10.07 -5.69 13.49
CA PHE A 186 9.57 -5.38 12.16
C PHE A 186 8.86 -4.03 12.17
N MET A 187 9.31 -3.13 11.29
CA MET A 187 8.89 -1.73 11.25
C MET A 187 9.15 -1.00 12.58
N SER A 188 8.11 -0.68 13.35
CA SER A 188 8.19 0.01 14.65
C SER A 188 7.86 -0.89 15.84
N ASN A 189 7.54 -2.16 15.60
CA ASN A 189 6.95 -3.05 16.60
C ASN A 189 7.78 -4.31 16.79
N ILE A 190 7.66 -4.89 17.98
CA ILE A 190 8.24 -6.20 18.33
C ILE A 190 7.12 -7.25 18.31
N PHE A 191 7.41 -8.37 17.67
CA PHE A 191 6.51 -9.53 17.57
C PHE A 191 7.17 -10.74 18.22
N PHE A 192 6.36 -11.56 18.89
CA PHE A 192 6.81 -12.80 19.52
C PHE A 192 6.25 -13.99 18.73
N LEU A 193 7.13 -14.74 18.06
CA LEU A 193 6.74 -15.89 17.26
C LEU A 193 6.74 -17.17 18.11
N ALA A 194 5.97 -18.18 17.72
CA ALA A 194 5.88 -19.44 18.46
C ALA A 194 7.10 -20.35 18.22
N ASN A 195 7.65 -20.33 17.00
CA ASN A 195 8.79 -21.12 16.57
C ASN A 195 9.50 -20.45 15.37
N GLN A 196 10.55 -21.07 14.85
CA GLN A 196 11.32 -20.57 13.70
C GLN A 196 10.58 -20.62 12.35
N GLU A 197 9.55 -21.46 12.24
CA GLU A 197 8.76 -21.64 11.01
C GLU A 197 7.57 -20.69 10.94
N ALA A 198 7.23 -20.07 12.08
CA ALA A 198 6.20 -19.05 12.23
C ALA A 198 6.68 -17.67 11.76
#